data_AF-A0AAU4I517-F1
#
_entry.id   AF-A0AAU4I517-F1
#
_cell.length_a   1.000
_cell.length_b   1.000
_cell.length_c   1.000
_cell.angle_alpha   90.00
_cell.angle_beta   90.00
_cell.angle_gamma   90.00
#
_symmetry.space_group_name_H-M   'P 1'
#
loop_
_entity.id
_entity.type
_entity.pdbx_description
1 polymer ?
#
loop_
_entity_poly.entity_id
_entity_poly.type
_entity_poly.pdbx_seq_one_letter_code
_entity_poly.pdbx_strand_id
1 'polypeptide(L)'
;MNSASSTDRNRIAGPDGMRLVAAGKDWDAVRVSRFLGLQVLERLGSAAGPVLVDPVARTMYFLVPAGSTRAWDVPQTQPLGETAHVVVPPQARQSPPGPFWLVSSQRPLASASVLRQALLDVQGPRPTLPLVLESLTFDQIKGWNCALCNARLLADRSLGVFSTGHGVLADPTELWACAPACGAVARKGT
;
A
#
# COMPACT_ATOMS: atom_id res chain seq x y z
N MET A 1 44.02 -15.04 -16.42
CA MET A 1 42.98 -13.99 -16.52
C MET A 1 41.64 -14.66 -16.30
N ASN A 2 41.12 -14.69 -15.07
CA ASN A 2 39.78 -15.19 -14.76
C ASN A 2 39.02 -14.11 -14.00
N SER A 3 38.16 -13.37 -14.70
CA SER A 3 37.19 -12.47 -14.09
C SER A 3 35.90 -13.26 -13.84
N ALA A 4 35.71 -13.73 -12.62
CA ALA A 4 34.42 -14.19 -12.14
C ALA A 4 33.54 -12.98 -11.88
N SER A 5 32.44 -12.85 -12.63
CA SER A 5 31.45 -11.78 -12.47
C SER A 5 30.74 -11.92 -11.12
N SER A 6 30.94 -10.94 -10.25
CA SER A 6 30.46 -10.88 -8.87
C SER A 6 29.04 -10.30 -8.79
N THR A 7 28.01 -11.09 -9.07
CA THR A 7 26.60 -10.60 -9.03
C THR A 7 25.65 -11.36 -8.10
N ASP A 8 26.10 -12.39 -7.38
CA ASP A 8 25.15 -13.32 -6.70
C ASP A 8 25.13 -13.28 -5.15
N ARG A 9 25.87 -12.38 -4.50
CA ARG A 9 26.00 -12.37 -3.02
C ARG A 9 24.82 -11.76 -2.27
N ASN A 10 23.77 -11.30 -2.95
CA ASN A 10 22.72 -10.48 -2.34
C ASN A 10 21.32 -11.08 -2.44
N ARG A 11 21.25 -12.40 -2.64
CA ARG A 11 20.02 -13.15 -2.92
C ARG A 11 20.04 -14.40 -2.06
N ILE A 12 19.28 -14.38 -0.96
CA ILE A 12 19.09 -15.58 -0.15
C ILE A 12 17.86 -16.29 -0.71
N ALA A 13 18.05 -17.52 -1.19
CA ALA A 13 16.95 -18.38 -1.60
C ALA A 13 16.20 -18.86 -0.35
N GLY A 14 14.89 -18.61 -0.32
CA GLY A 14 13.95 -19.16 0.65
C GLY A 14 13.22 -20.38 0.08
N PRO A 15 12.27 -20.96 0.85
CA PRO A 15 11.42 -22.04 0.35
C PRO A 15 10.66 -21.65 -0.92
N ASP A 16 10.37 -22.63 -1.78
CA ASP A 16 9.58 -22.51 -3.03
C ASP A 16 10.10 -21.51 -4.09
N GLY A 17 11.40 -21.21 -4.06
CA GLY A 17 12.03 -20.28 -5.00
C GLY A 17 11.80 -18.80 -4.66
N MET A 18 11.25 -18.51 -3.48
CA MET A 18 11.21 -17.15 -2.93
C MET A 18 12.63 -16.63 -2.74
N ARG A 19 12.84 -15.34 -2.93
CA ARG A 19 14.16 -14.71 -2.78
C ARG A 19 14.07 -13.48 -1.91
N LEU A 20 14.89 -13.40 -0.87
CA LEU A 20 15.08 -12.16 -0.14
C LEU A 20 16.03 -11.27 -0.96
N VAL A 21 15.55 -10.10 -1.39
CA VAL A 21 16.29 -9.17 -2.26
C VAL A 21 16.38 -7.81 -1.59
N ALA A 22 17.60 -7.23 -1.54
CA ALA A 22 17.78 -5.88 -1.00
C ALA A 22 17.17 -4.83 -1.95
N ALA A 23 16.39 -3.91 -1.40
CA ALA A 23 15.95 -2.71 -2.08
C ALA A 23 17.09 -1.67 -2.14
N GLY A 24 16.92 -0.60 -2.91
CA GLY A 24 17.93 0.46 -3.07
C GLY A 24 19.05 0.17 -4.07
N LYS A 25 19.08 -1.03 -4.68
CA LYS A 25 20.07 -1.40 -5.70
C LYS A 25 19.49 -1.34 -7.11
N ASP A 26 18.61 -2.29 -7.42
CA ASP A 26 17.97 -2.39 -8.73
C ASP A 26 16.63 -1.63 -8.76
N TRP A 27 15.98 -1.52 -7.61
CA TRP A 27 14.69 -0.86 -7.40
C TRP A 27 14.54 -0.49 -5.92
N ASP A 28 13.70 0.50 -5.65
CA ASP A 28 13.08 0.71 -4.34
C ASP A 28 11.66 0.13 -4.37
N ALA A 29 11.05 -0.04 -3.19
CA ALA A 29 9.66 -0.42 -3.08
C ALA A 29 8.88 0.57 -2.20
N VAL A 30 7.63 0.83 -2.56
CA VAL A 30 6.68 1.52 -1.67
C VAL A 30 5.69 0.48 -1.16
N ARG A 31 5.74 0.21 0.14
CA ARG A 31 4.83 -0.71 0.83
C ARG A 31 3.58 0.04 1.25
N VAL A 32 2.42 -0.56 0.99
CA VAL A 32 1.10 -0.08 1.40
C VAL A 32 0.23 -1.23 1.89
N SER A 33 -0.85 -0.94 2.62
CA SER A 33 -1.91 -1.91 2.87
C SER A 33 -2.52 -2.38 1.56
N ARG A 34 -2.98 -3.63 1.50
CA ARG A 34 -3.62 -4.19 0.30
C ARG A 34 -4.78 -3.34 -0.20
N PHE A 35 -5.59 -2.81 0.71
CA PHE A 35 -6.76 -2.02 0.33
C PHE A 35 -6.37 -0.72 -0.41
N LEU A 36 -5.58 0.15 0.22
CA LEU A 36 -5.00 1.33 -0.41
C LEU A 36 -4.30 0.98 -1.74
N GLY A 37 -3.52 -0.10 -1.76
CA GLY A 37 -2.80 -0.56 -2.94
C GLY A 37 -3.71 -0.93 -4.11
N LEU A 38 -4.87 -1.54 -3.86
CA LEU A 38 -5.82 -1.91 -4.92
C LEU A 38 -6.45 -0.68 -5.57
N GLN A 39 -6.85 0.31 -4.78
CA GLN A 39 -7.36 1.59 -5.32
C GLN A 39 -6.31 2.36 -6.12
N VAL A 40 -5.07 2.39 -5.61
CA VAL A 40 -3.95 3.01 -6.32
C VAL A 40 -3.66 2.28 -7.62
N LEU A 41 -3.70 0.95 -7.61
CA LEU A 41 -3.51 0.14 -8.81
C LEU A 41 -4.59 0.41 -9.86
N GLU A 42 -5.86 0.45 -9.46
CA GLU A 42 -6.98 0.81 -10.34
C GLU A 42 -6.76 2.19 -10.98
N ARG A 43 -6.34 3.16 -10.17
CA ARG A 43 -6.08 4.53 -10.62
C ARG A 43 -4.87 4.66 -11.54
N LEU A 44 -3.82 3.88 -11.30
CA LEU A 44 -2.62 3.85 -12.14
C LEU A 44 -2.85 3.17 -13.49
N GLY A 45 -3.72 2.16 -13.54
CA GLY A 45 -4.02 1.41 -14.76
C GLY A 45 -2.75 0.87 -15.44
N SER A 46 -2.54 1.22 -16.71
CA SER A 46 -1.37 0.79 -17.49
C SER A 46 -0.04 1.40 -17.00
N ALA A 47 -0.08 2.53 -16.28
CA ALA A 47 1.11 3.15 -15.69
C ALA A 47 1.63 2.39 -14.46
N ALA A 48 0.88 1.40 -13.96
CA ALA A 48 1.35 0.51 -12.91
C ALA A 48 2.50 -0.37 -13.44
N GLY A 49 3.67 -0.23 -12.79
CA GLY A 49 4.79 -1.15 -12.92
C GLY A 49 4.56 -2.47 -12.17
N PRO A 50 5.63 -3.21 -11.83
CA PRO A 50 5.52 -4.44 -11.05
C PRO A 50 4.89 -4.20 -9.67
N VAL A 51 3.94 -5.07 -9.31
CA VAL A 51 3.26 -5.02 -8.01
C VAL A 51 3.22 -6.40 -7.40
N LEU A 52 3.73 -6.48 -6.17
CA LEU A 52 3.82 -7.70 -5.39
C LEU A 52 2.80 -7.65 -4.25
N VAL A 53 2.16 -8.78 -3.98
CA VAL A 53 1.21 -8.93 -2.87
C VAL A 53 1.80 -9.91 -1.87
N ASP A 54 1.80 -9.54 -0.60
CA ASP A 54 1.95 -10.48 0.51
C ASP A 54 0.56 -10.70 1.15
N PRO A 55 -0.05 -11.88 0.95
CA PRO A 55 -1.38 -12.15 1.48
C PRO A 55 -1.40 -12.31 3.01
N VAL A 56 -0.28 -12.71 3.63
CA VAL A 56 -0.17 -12.91 5.08
C VAL A 56 -0.04 -11.55 5.77
N ALA A 57 0.89 -10.71 5.30
CA ALA A 57 1.07 -9.36 5.82
C ALA A 57 -0.04 -8.38 5.35
N ARG A 58 -0.92 -8.82 4.44
CA ARG A 58 -1.98 -8.02 3.81
C ARG A 58 -1.44 -6.71 3.21
N THR A 59 -0.26 -6.77 2.60
CA THR A 59 0.42 -5.61 2.03
C THR A 59 0.70 -5.77 0.55
N MET A 60 0.79 -4.63 -0.15
CA MET A 60 1.24 -4.53 -1.53
C MET A 60 2.54 -3.74 -1.60
N TYR A 61 3.38 -4.09 -2.55
CA TYR A 61 4.66 -3.43 -2.82
C TYR A 61 4.69 -2.98 -4.28
N PHE A 62 4.78 -1.67 -4.50
CA PHE A 62 5.00 -1.10 -5.82
C PHE A 62 6.50 -0.93 -6.04
N LEU A 63 7.03 -1.52 -7.11
CA LEU A 63 8.44 -1.36 -7.44
C LEU A 63 8.65 -0.08 -8.27
N VAL A 64 9.60 0.73 -7.82
CA VAL A 64 9.97 2.02 -8.42
C VAL A 64 11.50 2.08 -8.61
N PRO A 65 12.03 2.97 -9.46
CA PRO A 65 13.48 3.10 -9.65
C PRO A 65 14.24 3.27 -8.32
N ALA A 66 15.43 2.69 -8.24
CA ALA A 66 16.28 2.78 -7.06
C ALA A 66 16.60 4.25 -6.69
N GLY A 67 16.62 4.55 -5.38
CA GLY A 67 16.87 5.89 -4.85
C GLY A 67 15.70 6.87 -4.97
N SER A 68 14.63 6.53 -5.69
CA SER A 68 13.47 7.41 -5.86
C SER A 68 12.62 7.58 -4.59
N THR A 69 12.85 6.74 -3.57
CA THR A 69 12.14 6.80 -2.28
C THR A 69 12.90 7.58 -1.18
N ARG A 70 14.08 8.17 -1.47
CA ARG A 70 14.91 8.86 -0.47
C ARG A 70 14.20 10.05 0.22
N ALA A 71 13.40 10.80 -0.52
CA ALA A 71 12.60 11.92 0.00
C ALA A 71 11.10 11.57 0.03
N TRP A 72 10.79 10.29 0.29
CA TRP A 72 9.42 9.82 0.30
C TRP A 72 8.70 10.24 1.57
N ASP A 73 7.69 11.08 1.40
CA ASP A 73 6.82 11.57 2.46
C ASP A 73 5.40 11.54 1.93
N VAL A 74 4.80 10.34 2.02
CA VAL A 74 3.41 10.10 1.66
C VAL A 74 2.79 9.32 2.82
N PRO A 75 1.71 9.80 3.45
CA PRO A 75 1.08 9.11 4.57
C PRO A 75 0.67 7.68 4.22
N GLN A 76 0.56 6.82 5.24
CA GLN A 76 0.14 5.41 5.11
C GLN A 76 0.99 4.57 4.15
N THR A 77 2.18 5.03 3.81
CA THR A 77 3.13 4.30 2.98
C THR A 77 4.44 4.13 3.72
N GLN A 78 5.17 3.08 3.38
CA GLN A 78 6.50 2.85 3.89
C GLN A 78 7.47 2.75 2.71
N PRO A 79 8.42 3.69 2.56
CA PRO A 79 9.48 3.56 1.58
C PRO A 79 10.48 2.49 2.02
N LEU A 80 10.88 1.64 1.08
CA LEU A 80 11.86 0.57 1.25
C LEU A 80 12.99 0.78 0.23
N GLY A 81 14.14 1.26 0.73
CA GLY A 81 15.35 1.51 -0.06
C GLY A 81 16.54 0.70 0.45
N GLU A 82 17.72 1.32 0.51
CA GLU A 82 19.02 0.66 0.74
C GLU A 82 19.14 -0.21 1.99
N THR A 83 18.36 0.07 3.04
CA THR A 83 18.40 -0.65 4.32
C THR A 83 17.32 -1.73 4.43
N ALA A 84 16.48 -1.89 3.41
CA ALA A 84 15.34 -2.81 3.42
C ALA A 84 15.56 -4.01 2.50
N HIS A 85 14.89 -5.11 2.84
CA HIS A 85 14.78 -6.29 1.99
C HIS A 85 13.31 -6.59 1.72
N VAL A 86 13.00 -7.05 0.52
CA VAL A 86 11.66 -7.52 0.14
C VAL A 86 11.75 -8.98 -0.28
N VAL A 87 10.76 -9.77 0.13
CA VAL A 87 10.61 -11.16 -0.33
C VAL A 87 9.99 -11.13 -1.72
N VAL A 88 10.75 -11.58 -2.72
CA VAL A 88 10.39 -11.58 -4.13
C VAL A 88 10.04 -13.00 -4.57
N PRO A 89 8.84 -13.26 -5.11
CA PRO A 89 8.45 -14.58 -5.59
C PRO A 89 9.05 -14.90 -6.97
N PRO A 90 9.06 -16.20 -7.36
CA PRO A 90 9.39 -16.59 -8.72
C PRO A 90 8.61 -15.78 -9.75
N GLN A 91 9.25 -15.45 -10.87
CA GLN A 91 8.68 -14.58 -11.91
C GLN A 91 7.31 -15.04 -12.42
N ALA A 92 7.09 -16.36 -12.52
CA ALA A 92 5.84 -16.95 -12.99
C ALA A 92 4.73 -17.04 -11.92
N ARG A 93 5.01 -16.73 -10.64
CA ARG A 93 4.03 -16.87 -9.55
C ARG A 93 3.07 -15.69 -9.52
N GLN A 94 1.82 -15.92 -9.93
CA GLN A 94 0.75 -14.91 -10.02
C GLN A 94 -0.42 -15.14 -9.04
N SER A 95 -0.33 -16.17 -8.20
CA SER A 95 -1.37 -16.50 -7.23
C SER A 95 -0.80 -17.06 -5.92
N PRO A 96 -1.59 -17.05 -4.84
CA PRO A 96 -1.26 -17.73 -3.58
C PRO A 96 -1.08 -19.25 -3.77
N PRO A 97 -0.41 -19.94 -2.82
CA PRO A 97 0.00 -19.46 -1.49
C PRO A 97 1.27 -18.59 -1.49
N GLY A 98 1.41 -17.79 -0.43
CA GLY A 98 2.57 -16.91 -0.20
C GLY A 98 2.57 -15.65 -1.08
N PRO A 99 3.66 -14.87 -1.06
CA PRO A 99 3.80 -13.70 -1.91
C PRO A 99 3.69 -14.02 -3.41
N PHE A 100 3.07 -13.15 -4.20
CA PHE A 100 2.90 -13.34 -5.64
C PHE A 100 2.88 -12.00 -6.41
N TRP A 101 3.13 -12.05 -7.72
CA TRP A 101 3.02 -10.90 -8.60
C TRP A 101 1.55 -10.66 -8.97
N LEU A 102 0.97 -9.55 -8.49
CA LEU A 102 -0.34 -9.09 -8.96
C LEU A 102 -0.22 -8.38 -10.31
N VAL A 103 0.87 -7.63 -10.49
CA VAL A 103 1.27 -7.08 -11.79
C VAL A 103 2.64 -7.65 -12.12
N SER A 104 2.79 -8.16 -13.34
CA SER A 104 4.00 -8.85 -13.81
C SER A 104 5.28 -8.08 -13.51
N SER A 105 6.29 -8.81 -13.00
CA SER A 105 7.65 -8.30 -12.77
C SER A 105 8.40 -7.90 -14.05
N GLN A 106 7.87 -8.25 -15.22
CA GLN A 106 8.43 -7.86 -16.51
C GLN A 106 8.00 -6.46 -16.95
N ARG A 107 7.08 -5.82 -16.24
CA ARG A 107 6.72 -4.43 -16.56
C ARG A 107 7.86 -3.48 -16.20
N PRO A 108 8.00 -2.36 -16.93
CA PRO A 108 8.86 -1.27 -16.51
C PRO A 108 8.48 -0.80 -15.10
N LEU A 109 9.48 -0.39 -14.30
CA LEU A 109 9.25 0.14 -12.95
C LEU A 109 8.29 1.34 -12.99
N ALA A 110 7.44 1.45 -11.97
CA ALA A 110 6.51 2.56 -11.88
C ALA A 110 7.26 3.87 -11.65
N SER A 111 6.85 4.95 -12.31
CA SER A 111 7.36 6.28 -11.98
C SER A 111 6.98 6.64 -10.55
N ALA A 112 7.97 6.97 -9.72
CA ALA A 112 7.76 7.31 -8.31
C ALA A 112 6.87 8.56 -8.14
N SER A 113 6.97 9.55 -9.03
CA SER A 113 6.13 10.76 -8.99
C SER A 113 4.67 10.45 -9.34
N VAL A 114 4.44 9.60 -10.35
CA VAL A 114 3.09 9.16 -10.74
C VAL A 114 2.46 8.32 -9.63
N LEU A 115 3.22 7.41 -9.02
CA LEU A 115 2.77 6.62 -7.87
C LEU A 115 2.44 7.54 -6.68
N ARG A 116 3.28 8.52 -6.36
CA ARG A 116 3.05 9.50 -5.30
C ARG A 116 1.73 10.24 -5.52
N GLN A 117 1.50 10.74 -6.72
CA GLN A 117 0.27 11.47 -7.01
C GLN A 117 -0.96 10.56 -6.90
N ALA A 118 -0.88 9.33 -7.40
CA ALA A 118 -1.96 8.37 -7.27
C ALA A 118 -2.31 8.06 -5.81
N LEU A 119 -1.30 7.91 -4.94
CA LEU A 119 -1.50 7.72 -3.51
C LEU A 119 -2.17 8.91 -2.84
N LEU A 120 -1.68 10.14 -3.10
CA LEU A 120 -2.25 11.36 -2.53
C LEU A 120 -3.72 11.54 -2.95
N ASP A 121 -4.03 11.27 -4.21
CA ASP A 121 -5.39 11.42 -4.72
C ASP A 121 -6.36 10.38 -4.14
N VAL A 122 -5.92 9.14 -3.92
CA VAL A 122 -6.72 8.10 -3.26
C VAL A 122 -6.93 8.39 -1.77
N GLN A 123 -5.90 8.90 -1.08
CA GLN A 123 -6.01 9.30 0.33
C GLN A 123 -6.90 10.53 0.50
N GLY A 124 -6.93 11.40 -0.51
CA GLY A 124 -7.68 12.65 -0.49
C GLY A 124 -7.21 13.59 0.63
N PRO A 125 -8.00 14.65 0.92
CA PRO A 125 -7.69 15.56 2.01
C PRO A 125 -7.70 14.82 3.34
N ARG A 126 -6.58 14.90 4.06
CA ARG A 126 -6.50 14.44 5.44
C ARG A 126 -7.31 15.41 6.31
N PRO A 127 -8.27 14.94 7.11
CA PRO A 127 -8.96 15.81 8.04
C PRO A 127 -7.96 16.34 9.08
N THR A 128 -8.01 17.65 9.35
CA THR A 128 -7.27 18.30 10.44
C THR A 128 -7.95 18.12 11.81
N LEU A 129 -9.06 17.38 11.85
CA LEU A 129 -9.86 17.16 13.05
C LEU A 129 -9.39 15.89 13.79
N PRO A 130 -9.40 15.90 15.13
CA PRO A 130 -9.12 14.70 15.89
C PRO A 130 -10.25 13.68 15.68
N LEU A 131 -9.92 12.55 15.06
CA LEU A 131 -10.72 11.34 15.17
C LEU A 131 -10.69 10.93 16.65
N VAL A 132 -11.83 11.04 17.34
CA VAL A 132 -11.97 10.51 18.70
C VAL A 132 -12.21 9.00 18.56
N LEU A 133 -11.13 8.24 18.48
CA LEU A 133 -11.15 6.80 18.17
C LEU A 133 -12.05 6.01 19.15
N GLU A 134 -12.10 6.44 20.40
CA GLU A 134 -12.88 5.82 21.48
C GLU A 134 -14.39 6.00 21.33
N SER A 135 -14.84 7.00 20.58
CA SER A 135 -16.27 7.27 20.35
C SER A 135 -16.79 6.72 19.02
N LEU A 136 -15.95 6.02 18.25
CA LEU A 136 -16.38 5.43 16.99
C LEU A 136 -17.38 4.30 17.25
N THR A 137 -18.48 4.31 16.51
CA THR A 137 -19.46 3.23 16.57
C THR A 137 -18.89 1.98 15.91
N PHE A 138 -19.48 0.82 16.23
CA PHE A 138 -19.14 -0.43 15.57
C PHE A 138 -19.23 -0.31 14.04
N ASP A 139 -20.29 0.31 13.50
CA ASP A 139 -20.47 0.51 12.07
C ASP A 139 -19.37 1.38 11.45
N GLN A 140 -18.85 2.38 12.17
CA GLN A 140 -17.73 3.19 11.71
C GLN A 140 -16.42 2.40 11.70
N ILE A 141 -16.16 1.61 12.75
CA ILE A 141 -14.97 0.75 12.85
C ILE A 141 -14.99 -0.34 11.78
N LYS A 142 -16.16 -0.87 11.44
CA LYS A 142 -16.34 -1.88 10.39
C LYS A 142 -16.30 -1.32 8.96
N GLY A 143 -16.15 0.01 8.80
CA GLY A 143 -16.15 0.64 7.48
C GLY A 143 -17.53 0.61 6.80
N TRP A 144 -18.61 0.49 7.56
CA TRP A 144 -19.97 0.59 7.05
C TRP A 144 -20.42 2.05 6.99
N ASN A 145 -20.04 2.82 8.01
CA ASN A 145 -20.29 4.25 8.08
C ASN A 145 -18.97 5.02 8.09
N CYS A 146 -19.03 6.25 7.61
CA CYS A 146 -17.91 7.17 7.61
C CYS A 146 -17.43 7.43 9.05
N ALA A 147 -16.15 7.21 9.33
CA ALA A 147 -15.51 7.50 10.62
C ALA A 147 -15.56 9.00 10.99
N LEU A 148 -15.80 9.89 10.02
CA LEU A 148 -15.88 11.34 10.25
C LEU A 148 -17.30 11.86 10.45
N CYS A 149 -18.28 11.42 9.66
CA CYS A 149 -19.65 11.97 9.67
C CYS A 149 -20.75 10.93 9.99
N ASN A 150 -20.37 9.68 10.22
CA ASN A 150 -21.28 8.54 10.48
C ASN A 150 -22.31 8.24 9.37
N ALA A 151 -22.22 8.86 8.20
CA ALA A 151 -23.06 8.53 7.06
C ALA A 151 -22.66 7.17 6.46
N ARG A 152 -23.63 6.44 5.90
CA ARG A 152 -23.39 5.20 5.16
C ARG A 152 -22.40 5.43 4.02
N LEU A 153 -21.37 4.59 3.93
CA LEU A 153 -20.40 4.67 2.85
C LEU A 153 -20.98 4.04 1.57
N LEU A 154 -21.12 4.87 0.54
CA LEU A 154 -21.44 4.46 -0.84
C LEU A 154 -20.22 4.56 -1.76
N ALA A 155 -19.33 5.48 -1.44
CA ALA A 155 -17.97 5.58 -1.94
C ALA A 155 -17.08 5.98 -0.76
N ASP A 156 -15.91 5.36 -0.65
CA ASP A 156 -15.04 5.49 0.50
C ASP A 156 -13.61 5.86 0.11
N ARG A 157 -12.91 6.43 1.09
CA ARG A 157 -11.45 6.62 1.07
C ARG A 157 -10.89 6.16 2.39
N SER A 158 -9.69 5.57 2.35
CA SER A 158 -8.97 5.18 3.55
C SER A 158 -8.46 6.42 4.28
N LEU A 159 -8.61 6.46 5.61
CA LEU A 159 -8.05 7.48 6.48
C LEU A 159 -6.71 7.08 7.10
N GLY A 160 -6.38 5.79 7.08
CA GLY A 160 -5.32 5.26 7.95
C GLY A 160 -5.66 3.91 8.53
N VAL A 161 -4.61 3.20 8.93
CA VAL A 161 -4.70 2.17 9.96
C VAL A 161 -4.48 2.84 11.31
N PHE A 162 -5.39 2.62 12.24
CA PHE A 162 -5.39 3.18 13.60
C PHE A 162 -5.47 2.07 14.64
N SER A 163 -4.91 2.32 15.81
CA SER A 163 -5.02 1.45 16.98
C SER A 163 -4.93 2.28 18.25
N THR A 164 -5.79 2.02 19.22
CA THR A 164 -5.76 2.61 20.57
C THR A 164 -5.01 1.73 21.56
N GLY A 165 -4.76 0.45 21.20
CA GLY A 165 -4.17 -0.55 22.10
C GLY A 165 -5.13 -1.06 23.19
N HIS A 166 -6.39 -0.60 23.18
CA HIS A 166 -7.44 -0.99 24.11
C HIS A 166 -8.84 -0.77 23.49
N GLY A 167 -9.87 -1.45 24.00
CA GLY A 167 -11.23 -1.31 23.48
C GLY A 167 -11.41 -1.91 22.09
N VAL A 168 -12.38 -1.40 21.32
CA VAL A 168 -12.80 -1.99 20.02
C VAL A 168 -11.76 -1.75 18.90
N LEU A 169 -10.81 -0.82 19.11
CA LEU A 169 -9.65 -0.56 18.25
C LEU A 169 -8.32 -1.03 18.87
N ALA A 170 -8.37 -2.09 19.69
CA ALA A 170 -7.16 -2.70 20.25
C ALA A 170 -6.20 -3.17 19.15
N ASP A 171 -6.75 -3.74 18.07
CA ASP A 171 -5.99 -4.21 16.93
C ASP A 171 -5.90 -3.14 15.82
N PRO A 172 -4.80 -3.11 15.03
CA PRO A 172 -4.67 -2.24 13.87
C PRO A 172 -5.86 -2.37 12.91
N THR A 173 -6.66 -1.31 12.83
CA THR A 173 -7.90 -1.28 12.07
C THR A 173 -7.89 -0.13 11.09
N GLU A 174 -8.24 -0.41 9.83
CA GLU A 174 -8.37 0.62 8.80
C GLU A 174 -9.68 1.38 8.99
N LEU A 175 -9.61 2.71 9.04
CA LEU A 175 -10.77 3.59 9.14
C LEU A 175 -11.04 4.31 7.81
N TRP A 176 -12.31 4.68 7.61
CA TRP A 176 -12.85 5.02 6.29
C TRP A 176 -13.69 6.27 6.33
N ALA A 177 -13.67 7.07 5.26
CA ALA A 177 -14.50 8.25 5.12
C ALA A 177 -15.12 8.38 3.74
N CYS A 178 -16.16 9.20 3.60
CA CYS A 178 -16.82 9.45 2.31
C CYS A 178 -15.83 9.96 1.25
N ALA A 179 -15.79 9.38 0.06
CA ALA A 179 -15.06 9.95 -1.07
C ALA A 179 -15.91 10.99 -1.85
N PRO A 180 -15.31 12.10 -2.36
CA PRO A 180 -13.94 12.56 -2.10
C PRO A 180 -13.78 13.22 -0.71
N ALA A 181 -14.86 13.78 -0.17
CA ALA A 181 -14.91 14.38 1.16
C ALA A 181 -16.33 14.28 1.74
N CYS A 182 -16.45 14.44 3.06
CA CYS A 182 -17.75 14.53 3.71
C CYS A 182 -18.49 15.77 3.19
N GLY A 183 -19.75 15.61 2.78
CA GLY A 183 -20.57 16.72 2.27
C GLY A 183 -20.35 17.08 0.79
N ALA A 184 -19.40 16.46 0.09
CA ALA A 184 -19.21 16.66 -1.36
C ALA A 184 -20.29 15.97 -2.21
N VAL A 185 -20.85 14.87 -1.72
CA VAL A 185 -22.10 14.32 -2.25
C VAL A 185 -23.24 15.07 -1.58
N ALA A 186 -23.79 16.02 -2.33
CA ALA A 186 -24.85 16.91 -1.90
C ALA A 186 -26.00 16.15 -1.23
N ARG A 187 -26.56 16.80 -0.20
CA ARG A 187 -27.88 16.56 0.36
C ARG A 187 -28.87 16.18 -0.77
N LYS A 188 -29.29 14.93 -0.83
CA LYS A 188 -30.63 14.60 -1.34
C LYS A 188 -31.41 14.05 -0.17
N GLY A 189 -31.82 14.96 0.71
CA GLY A 189 -32.86 14.73 1.69
C GLY A 189 -34.10 15.46 1.22
N THR A 190 -35.11 14.70 0.79
CA THR A 190 -36.42 14.54 1.43
C THR A 190 -37.16 13.44 0.69
#